data_AF-A0A0M3DFP2-F1
#
_entry.id   AF-A0A0M3DFP2-F1
#
_cell.length_a   1.000
_cell.length_b   1.000
_cell.length_c   1.000
_cell.angle_alpha   90.00
_cell.angle_beta   90.00
_cell.angle_gamma   90.00
#
_symmetry.space_group_name_H-M   'P 1'
#
loop_
_entity.id
_entity.type
_entity.pdbx_description
1 polymer ?
#
loop_
_entity_poly.entity_id
_entity_poly.type
_entity_poly.pdbx_seq_one_letter_code
_entity_poly.pdbx_strand_id
1 'polypeptide(L)'
;MYLDTVLYLKDLPKGYNPVLMAILKRLPWANQDQDIAINAGMKRKMANEIGCSVSRINNAITDFVKGEVLYRVETGVYRVNPYLFGRGDWNDIARLRLEVTFDNKGTSILGKIERKSEVNEI
;
A
#
# COMPACT_ATOMS: atom_id res chain seq x y z
N MET A 1 1.68 -11.75 3.26
CA MET A 1 2.15 -12.11 1.91
C MET A 1 2.23 -10.90 0.99
N TYR A 2 1.12 -10.26 0.59
CA TYR A 2 1.16 -9.08 -0.29
C TYR A 2 1.93 -7.87 0.29
N LEU A 3 1.60 -7.45 1.52
CA LEU A 3 2.23 -6.28 2.15
C LEU A 3 3.72 -6.52 2.45
N ASP A 4 4.08 -7.76 2.81
CA ASP A 4 5.49 -8.12 3.01
C ASP A 4 6.28 -8.01 1.70
N THR A 5 5.67 -8.36 0.56
CA THR A 5 6.26 -8.17 -0.78
C THR A 5 6.40 -6.69 -1.11
N VAL A 6 5.39 -5.85 -0.81
CA VAL A 6 5.49 -4.39 -1.02
C VAL A 6 6.63 -3.79 -0.21
N LEU A 7 6.76 -4.17 1.06
CA LEU A 7 7.87 -3.71 1.91
C LEU A 7 9.21 -4.19 1.37
N TYR A 8 9.30 -5.44 0.96
CA TYR A 8 10.51 -6.00 0.36
C TYR A 8 10.94 -5.26 -0.92
N LEU A 9 10.00 -4.97 -1.83
CA LEU A 9 10.26 -4.24 -3.08
C LEU A 9 10.68 -2.78 -2.86
N LYS A 10 10.37 -2.22 -1.69
CA LYS A 10 10.73 -0.85 -1.31
C LYS A 10 11.91 -0.81 -0.34
N ASP A 11 12.61 -1.93 -0.15
CA ASP A 11 13.73 -2.09 0.80
C ASP A 11 13.36 -1.67 2.25
N LEU A 12 12.11 -1.90 2.63
CA LEU A 12 11.57 -1.58 3.95
C LEU A 12 11.60 -2.80 4.89
N PRO A 13 11.82 -2.59 6.20
CA PRO A 13 11.79 -3.68 7.17
C PRO A 13 10.43 -4.41 7.17
N LYS A 14 10.44 -5.74 6.99
CA LYS A 14 9.22 -6.58 7.07
C LYS A 14 8.45 -6.38 8.39
N GLY A 15 9.18 -6.06 9.47
CA GLY A 15 8.59 -5.73 10.78
C GLY A 15 7.72 -4.47 10.81
N TYR A 16 7.62 -3.71 9.71
CA TYR A 16 6.69 -2.59 9.57
C TYR A 16 5.33 -2.99 9.00
N ASN A 17 5.15 -4.25 8.59
CA ASN A 17 3.86 -4.74 8.08
C ASN A 17 2.68 -4.47 9.05
N PRO A 18 2.80 -4.69 10.38
CA PRO A 18 1.73 -4.35 11.31
C PRO A 18 1.36 -2.86 11.30
N VAL A 19 2.35 -1.97 11.13
CA VAL A 19 2.12 -0.52 11.06
C VAL A 19 1.43 -0.15 9.75
N LEU A 20 1.91 -0.71 8.63
CA LEU A 20 1.30 -0.48 7.32
C LEU A 20 -0.15 -0.95 7.31
N MET A 21 -0.43 -2.14 7.84
CA MET A 21 -1.78 -2.68 7.96
C MET A 21 -2.68 -1.80 8.84
N ALA A 22 -2.17 -1.29 9.96
CA ALA A 22 -2.90 -0.37 10.81
C ALA A 22 -3.27 0.93 10.09
N ILE A 23 -2.39 1.45 9.22
CA ILE A 23 -2.67 2.63 8.39
C ILE A 23 -3.73 2.30 7.32
N LEU A 24 -3.58 1.18 6.60
CA LEU A 24 -4.48 0.79 5.52
C LEU A 24 -5.93 0.54 6.00
N LYS A 25 -6.11 -0.04 7.19
CA LYS A 25 -7.43 -0.20 7.83
C LYS A 25 -8.20 1.10 8.05
N ARG A 26 -7.51 2.23 8.02
CA ARG A 26 -8.05 3.58 8.29
C ARG A 26 -8.18 4.41 7.02
N LEU A 27 -7.96 3.81 5.85
CA LEU A 27 -8.17 4.49 4.58
C LEU A 27 -9.65 4.83 4.39
N PRO A 28 -9.94 6.00 3.80
CA PRO A 28 -11.29 6.34 3.38
C PRO A 28 -11.74 5.45 2.22
N TRP A 29 -13.05 5.43 1.98
CA TRP A 29 -13.64 4.63 0.91
C TRP A 29 -13.03 4.95 -0.46
N ALA A 30 -13.02 3.95 -1.36
CA ALA A 30 -12.33 4.04 -2.65
C ALA A 30 -12.86 5.14 -3.60
N ASN A 31 -14.01 5.74 -3.31
CA ASN A 31 -14.57 6.87 -4.04
C ASN A 31 -14.09 8.24 -3.53
N GLN A 32 -13.28 8.27 -2.47
CA GLN A 32 -12.69 9.48 -1.89
C GLN A 32 -11.18 9.51 -2.11
N ASP A 33 -10.59 10.68 -1.95
CA ASP A 33 -9.14 10.85 -1.89
C ASP A 33 -8.57 9.94 -0.81
N GLN A 34 -7.54 9.15 -1.15
CA GLN A 34 -6.93 8.15 -0.27
C GLN A 34 -5.96 8.80 0.74
N ASP A 35 -6.40 9.94 1.30
CA ASP A 35 -5.70 10.73 2.30
C ASP A 35 -6.08 10.27 3.70
N ILE A 36 -5.07 10.16 4.56
CA ILE A 36 -5.22 9.78 5.95
C ILE A 36 -4.52 10.79 6.87
N ALA A 37 -5.30 11.33 7.81
CA ALA A 37 -4.78 12.15 8.89
C ALA A 37 -4.20 11.27 10.00
N ILE A 38 -2.87 11.28 10.15
CA ILE A 38 -2.13 10.54 11.18
C ILE A 38 -1.60 11.52 12.23
N ASN A 39 -2.52 12.02 13.06
CA ASN A 39 -2.21 12.88 14.20
C ASN A 39 -1.61 12.09 15.40
N ALA A 40 -1.12 12.81 16.41
CA ALA A 40 -0.48 12.20 17.60
C ALA A 40 -1.40 11.20 18.34
N GLY A 41 -2.70 11.49 18.42
CA GLY A 41 -3.68 10.59 19.01
C GLY A 41 -3.84 9.29 18.21
N MET A 42 -3.89 9.38 16.89
CA MET A 42 -3.95 8.23 16.00
C MET A 42 -2.71 7.35 16.13
N LYS A 43 -1.52 7.96 16.24
CA LYS A 43 -0.26 7.23 16.46
C LYS A 43 -0.27 6.43 17.76
N ARG A 44 -0.78 7.02 18.86
CA ARG A 44 -0.95 6.31 20.14
C ARG A 44 -1.94 5.15 20.04
N LYS A 45 -3.08 5.37 19.37
CA LYS A 45 -4.07 4.30 19.15
C LYS A 45 -3.48 3.14 18.35
N MET A 46 -2.77 3.42 17.25
CA MET A 46 -2.10 2.41 16.45
C MET A 46 -1.05 1.67 17.28
N ALA A 47 -0.19 2.39 17.99
CA ALA A 47 0.85 1.81 18.85
C ALA A 47 0.26 0.82 19.88
N ASN A 48 -0.85 1.19 20.53
CA ASN A 48 -1.56 0.33 21.46
C ASN A 48 -2.21 -0.89 20.77
N GLU A 49 -2.83 -0.70 19.60
CA GLU A 49 -3.47 -1.77 18.81
C GLU A 49 -2.48 -2.88 18.43
N ILE A 50 -1.26 -2.50 18.00
CA ILE A 50 -0.24 -3.46 17.55
C ILE A 50 0.78 -3.84 18.64
N GLY A 51 0.65 -3.30 19.85
CA GLY A 51 1.55 -3.58 20.97
C GLY A 51 2.99 -3.09 20.76
N CYS A 52 3.18 -1.89 20.21
CA CYS A 52 4.51 -1.30 20.00
C CYS A 52 4.65 0.12 20.55
N SER A 53 5.85 0.69 20.48
CA SER A 53 6.08 2.09 20.87
C SER A 53 5.59 3.07 19.81
N VAL A 54 5.19 4.27 20.23
CA VAL A 54 4.86 5.38 19.30
C VAL A 54 6.07 5.79 18.47
N SER A 55 7.29 5.64 19.01
CA SER A 55 8.53 5.87 18.27
C SER A 55 8.65 4.94 17.06
N ARG A 56 8.31 3.65 17.22
CA ARG A 56 8.28 2.69 16.10
C ARG A 56 7.30 3.12 15.00
N ILE A 57 6.13 3.64 15.38
CA ILE A 57 5.15 4.20 14.42
C ILE A 57 5.75 5.37 13.66
N ASN A 58 6.42 6.30 14.34
CA ASN A 58 7.05 7.46 13.70
C ASN A 58 8.15 7.05 12.71
N ASN A 59 9.00 6.09 13.09
CA ASN A 59 10.06 5.59 12.23
C ASN A 59 9.48 4.91 10.98
N ALA A 60 8.48 4.05 11.17
CA ALA A 60 7.80 3.39 10.05
C ALA A 60 7.15 4.41 9.09
N ILE A 61 6.46 5.44 9.60
CA ILE A 61 5.89 6.49 8.74
C ILE A 61 6.98 7.23 7.96
N THR A 62 8.10 7.56 8.62
CA THR A 62 9.24 8.23 7.98
C THR A 62 9.80 7.38 6.83
N ASP A 63 9.98 6.09 7.07
CA ASP A 63 10.52 5.18 6.07
C ASP A 63 9.50 4.85 4.98
N PHE A 64 8.20 4.79 5.29
CA PHE A 64 7.14 4.68 4.28
C PHE A 64 7.12 5.88 3.34
N VAL A 65 7.42 7.08 3.84
CA VAL A 65 7.54 8.27 2.98
C VAL A 65 8.78 8.18 2.10
N LYS A 66 9.94 7.79 2.66
CA LYS A 66 11.18 7.60 1.88
C LYS A 66 11.04 6.50 0.83
N GLY A 67 10.37 5.40 1.17
CA GLY A 67 10.12 4.27 0.28
C GLY A 67 8.90 4.47 -0.64
N GLU A 68 8.32 5.67 -0.68
CA GLU A 68 7.18 6.03 -1.55
C GLU A 68 5.97 5.08 -1.39
N VAL A 69 5.80 4.51 -0.20
CA VAL A 69 4.60 3.79 0.21
C VAL A 69 3.51 4.79 0.60
N LEU A 70 3.93 5.90 1.22
CA LEU A 70 3.11 7.05 1.56
C LEU A 70 3.71 8.31 0.94
N TYR A 71 2.85 9.27 0.61
CA TYR A 71 3.22 10.63 0.24
C TYR A 71 2.71 11.59 1.30
N ARG A 72 3.55 12.48 1.81
CA ARG A 72 3.08 13.53 2.73
C ARG A 72 2.39 14.63 1.92
N VAL A 73 1.10 14.83 2.14
CA VAL A 73 0.31 15.86 1.45
C VAL A 73 0.31 17.15 2.27
N GLU A 74 0.12 17.04 3.58
CA GLU A 74 0.18 18.16 4.52
C GLU A 74 0.79 17.73 5.87
N THR A 75 0.85 18.64 6.83
CA THR A 75 1.32 18.33 8.18
C THR A 75 0.41 17.32 8.86
N GLY A 76 0.91 16.09 8.98
CA GLY A 76 0.17 14.99 9.58
C GLY A 76 -0.86 14.34 8.65
N VAL A 77 -0.89 14.69 7.37
CA VAL A 77 -1.77 14.09 6.35
C VAL A 77 -0.93 13.39 5.30
N TYR A 78 -1.27 12.14 5.00
CA TYR A 78 -0.51 11.29 4.09
C TYR A 78 -1.45 10.62 3.09
N ARG A 79 -1.00 10.44 1.86
CA ARG A 79 -1.68 9.69 0.81
C ARG A 79 -0.99 8.36 0.59
N VAL A 80 -1.73 7.27 0.46
CA VAL A 80 -1.12 5.99 0.04
C VAL A 80 -0.76 6.03 -1.44
N ASN A 81 0.32 5.34 -1.82
CA ASN A 81 0.70 5.26 -3.22
C ASN A 81 -0.35 4.43 -4.00
N PRO A 82 -1.08 5.03 -4.97
CA PRO A 82 -2.18 4.35 -5.66
C PRO A 82 -1.71 3.20 -6.55
N TYR A 83 -0.45 3.20 -7.01
CA TYR A 83 0.14 2.09 -7.76
C TYR A 83 0.46 0.88 -6.87
N LEU A 84 0.67 1.14 -5.58
CA LEU A 84 0.85 0.09 -4.57
C LEU A 84 -0.48 -0.35 -3.97
N PHE A 85 -1.51 0.51 -3.97
CA PHE A 85 -2.79 0.24 -3.32
C PHE A 85 -3.93 0.93 -4.11
N GLY A 86 -4.61 0.25 -5.03
CA GLY A 86 -5.80 0.79 -5.70
C GLY A 86 -6.54 -0.25 -6.55
N ARG A 87 -7.75 -0.01 -7.07
CA ARG A 87 -9.04 0.26 -6.37
C ARG A 87 -9.94 -0.95 -6.68
N GLY A 88 -10.77 -1.38 -5.74
CA GLY A 88 -11.64 -2.56 -5.86
C GLY A 88 -11.27 -3.59 -4.80
N ASP A 89 -12.20 -4.48 -4.48
CA ASP A 89 -12.11 -5.45 -3.38
C ASP A 89 -10.72 -6.09 -3.31
N TRP A 90 -10.21 -6.43 -2.12
CA TRP A 90 -8.85 -6.94 -1.92
C TRP A 90 -8.52 -8.16 -2.81
N ASN A 91 -9.56 -8.87 -3.27
CA ASN A 91 -9.52 -9.94 -4.25
C ASN A 91 -9.21 -9.50 -5.70
N ASP A 92 -9.63 -8.30 -6.12
CA ASP A 92 -9.42 -7.80 -7.48
C ASP A 92 -7.97 -7.31 -7.70
N ILE A 93 -7.32 -6.81 -6.66
CA ILE A 93 -5.92 -6.37 -6.70
C ILE A 93 -4.95 -7.55 -6.92
N ALA A 94 -5.32 -8.76 -6.49
CA ALA A 94 -4.53 -9.97 -6.71
C ALA A 94 -4.50 -10.41 -8.19
N ARG A 95 -5.53 -10.11 -8.99
CA ARG A 95 -5.58 -10.46 -10.43
C ARG A 95 -4.73 -9.56 -11.32
N LEU A 96 -4.52 -8.30 -10.93
CA LEU A 96 -3.70 -7.35 -11.70
C LEU A 96 -2.19 -7.54 -11.52
N ARG A 97 -1.76 -8.43 -10.60
CA ARG A 97 -0.34 -8.71 -10.31
C ARG A 97 0.00 -10.18 -10.43
N LEU A 98 -0.11 -10.82 -11.60
CA LEU A 98 0.71 -12.02 -11.87
C LEU A 98 0.68 -12.48 -13.33
N GLU A 99 1.71 -12.11 -14.08
CA GLU A 99 2.55 -13.06 -14.81
C GLU A 99 3.99 -12.52 -14.75
N VAL A 100 4.67 -12.79 -13.64
CA VAL A 100 6.13 -12.65 -13.56
C VAL A 100 6.67 -14.03 -13.25
N THR A 101 7.12 -14.71 -14.30
CA THR A 101 7.78 -16.01 -14.19
C THR A 101 9.26 -15.75 -13.96
N PHE A 102 9.79 -16.21 -12.82
CA PHE A 102 11.22 -16.17 -12.54
C PHE A 102 11.88 -17.43 -13.13
N ASP A 103 12.65 -17.29 -14.21
CA ASP A 103 13.61 -18.29 -14.66
C ASP A 103 15.04 -17.82 -14.33
N ASN A 104 15.96 -18.75 -14.10
CA ASN A 104 17.34 -18.60 -13.65
C ASN A 104 18.26 -17.83 -14.63
N LYS A 105 17.71 -17.05 -15.58
CA LYS A 105 18.45 -16.28 -16.59
C LYS A 105 18.07 -14.80 -16.70
N GLY A 106 17.16 -14.29 -15.86
CA GLY A 106 16.83 -12.86 -15.78
C GLY A 106 15.33 -12.55 -15.92
N THR A 107 14.93 -11.39 -15.39
CA THR A 107 13.52 -10.97 -15.28
C THR A 107 12.94 -10.55 -16.63
N SER A 108 11.88 -11.23 -17.09
CA SER A 108 11.05 -10.76 -18.21
C SER A 108 9.66 -10.35 -17.71
N ILE A 109 9.17 -9.20 -18.17
CA ILE A 109 7.82 -8.69 -17.88
C ILE A 109 6.96 -8.91 -19.13
N LEU A 110 5.90 -9.70 -19.01
CA LEU A 110 4.92 -9.90 -20.08
C LEU A 110 3.59 -9.31 -19.62
N GLY A 111 3.21 -8.17 -20.19
CA GLY A 111 1.92 -7.53 -19.92
C GLY A 111 0.93 -7.87 -21.03
N LYS A 112 -0.12 -8.62 -20.71
CA LYS A 112 -1.21 -8.89 -21.65
C LYS A 112 -2.19 -7.72 -21.64
N ILE A 113 -2.25 -6.95 -22.73
CA ILE A 113 -3.21 -5.86 -22.92
C ILE A 113 -4.46 -6.47 -23.53
N GLU A 114 -5.54 -6.56 -22.75
CA GLU A 114 -6.87 -6.86 -23.30
C GLU A 114 -7.63 -5.54 -23.49
N ARG A 115 -7.92 -5.22 -24.76
CA ARG A 115 -8.75 -4.08 -25.15
C ARG A 115 -10.20 -4.46 -24.89
N LYS A 116 -10.92 -3.70 -24.04
CA LYS A 116 -12.38 -3.83 -23.89
C LYS A 116 -13.04 -3.61 -25.24
N SER A 117 -13.76 -4.61 -25.75
CA SER A 117 -14.70 -4.47 -26.86
C SER A 117 -15.85 -3.57 -26.42
N GLU A 118 -16.19 -2.57 -27.22
CA GLU A 118 -17.36 -1.71 -27.02
C GLU A 118 -18.64 -2.56 -26.92
N VAL A 119 -19.50 -2.18 -25.98
CA VAL A 119 -20.85 -2.73 -25.80
C VAL A 119 -21.68 -2.29 -27.02
N ASN A 120 -22.09 -3.24 -27.87
CA ASN A 120 -23.16 -2.98 -28.82
C ASN A 120 -24.49 -3.23 -28.10
N GLU A 121 -25.21 -2.14 -27.80
CA GLU A 121 -26.65 -2.19 -27.57
C GLU A 121 -27.36 -2.39 -28.91
N ILE A 122 -28.07 -3.51 -29.05
CA ILE A 122 -29.27 -3.63 -29.90
C ILE A 122 -30.30 -4.44 -29.11
#